data_AF-A0A4Q6AEE9-F1
#
_entry.id   AF-A0A4Q6AEE9-F1
#
_cell.length_a   1.000
_cell.length_b   1.000
_cell.length_c   1.000
_cell.angle_alpha   90.00
_cell.angle_beta   90.00
_cell.angle_gamma   90.00
#
_symmetry.space_group_name_H-M   'P 1'
#
loop_
_entity.id
_entity.type
_entity.pdbx_description
1 polymer ?
#
loop_
_entity_poly.entity_id
_entity_poly.type
_entity_poly.pdbx_seq_one_letter_code
_entity_poly.pdbx_strand_id
1 'polypeptide(L)'
;MKNTSANKGSAIVIIGILFFVFGFVTWLNGTLIPFLKIACELENDIQAFFVTFAFYMAYFFLAIPSSYLLKKTGFKNGMAWGLAVMAIGSLVFIPAANARSFSLFLTGLFIQGAGLAILQTASNPYISIVGPIESAAKRISIMGICNKVAGILSPIVLGALVLKNSGELTTQLAATTDATTKNALLQEMASRVINPYIVMAVILVLLALMIRKSSLPEIDMDGEE
;
A
#
# COMPACT_ATOMS: atom_id res chain seq x y z
N MET A 1 -21.35 -0.84 -34.69
CA MET A 1 -21.69 -1.39 -33.36
C MET A 1 -20.45 -2.03 -32.77
N LYS A 2 -19.71 -1.33 -31.89
CA LYS A 2 -18.53 -1.89 -31.20
C LYS A 2 -19.02 -2.80 -30.07
N ASN A 3 -18.43 -3.97 -29.98
CA ASN A 3 -18.76 -5.05 -29.04
C ASN A 3 -18.58 -4.59 -27.57
N THR A 4 -19.62 -4.02 -26.96
CA THR A 4 -19.65 -3.59 -25.54
C THR A 4 -19.91 -4.76 -24.56
N SER A 5 -19.65 -6.00 -24.98
CA SER A 5 -19.81 -7.20 -24.13
C SER A 5 -18.48 -7.77 -23.63
N ALA A 6 -17.36 -7.05 -23.80
CA ALA A 6 -16.06 -7.43 -23.24
C ALA A 6 -16.07 -7.30 -21.69
N ASN A 7 -16.66 -8.32 -21.07
CA ASN A 7 -16.32 -8.94 -19.79
C ASN A 7 -16.50 -8.13 -18.49
N LYS A 8 -17.76 -7.86 -18.10
CA LYS A 8 -18.13 -7.32 -16.76
C LYS A 8 -17.51 -8.12 -15.60
N GLY A 9 -17.33 -9.43 -15.75
CA GLY A 9 -16.65 -10.28 -14.76
C GLY A 9 -15.17 -9.92 -14.60
N SER A 10 -14.48 -9.53 -15.68
CA SER A 10 -13.08 -9.11 -15.64
C SER A 10 -12.89 -7.82 -14.85
N ALA A 11 -13.81 -6.86 -14.95
CA ALA A 11 -13.74 -5.60 -14.20
C ALA A 11 -13.87 -5.82 -12.69
N ILE A 12 -14.81 -6.69 -12.27
CA ILE A 12 -15.02 -7.02 -10.84
C ILE A 12 -13.79 -7.73 -10.26
N VAL A 13 -13.17 -8.64 -11.01
CA VAL A 13 -11.94 -9.31 -10.56
C VAL A 13 -10.79 -8.31 -10.41
N ILE A 14 -10.60 -7.42 -11.38
CA ILE A 14 -9.54 -6.39 -11.32
C ILE A 14 -9.74 -5.48 -10.10
N ILE A 15 -10.97 -5.00 -9.86
CA ILE A 15 -11.25 -4.16 -8.69
C ILE A 15 -11.13 -4.97 -7.39
N GLY A 16 -11.51 -6.25 -7.38
CA GLY A 16 -11.30 -7.14 -6.24
C GLY A 16 -9.81 -7.26 -5.86
N ILE A 17 -8.94 -7.41 -6.86
CA ILE A 17 -7.49 -7.42 -6.67
C ILE A 17 -7.00 -6.06 -6.15
N LEU A 18 -7.54 -4.94 -6.67
CA LEU A 18 -7.21 -3.61 -6.16
C LEU A 18 -7.59 -3.43 -4.69
N PHE A 19 -8.78 -3.89 -4.29
CA PHE A 19 -9.22 -3.82 -2.89
C PHE A 19 -8.42 -4.75 -1.98
N PHE A 20 -7.96 -5.89 -2.51
CA PHE A 20 -6.99 -6.75 -1.83
C PHE A 20 -5.67 -6.00 -1.61
N VAL A 21 -5.07 -5.40 -2.64
CA VAL A 21 -3.82 -4.62 -2.51
C VAL A 21 -4.00 -3.44 -1.57
N PHE A 22 -5.14 -2.75 -1.67
CA PHE A 22 -5.51 -1.66 -0.76
C PHE A 22 -5.52 -2.14 0.69
N GLY A 23 -6.21 -3.24 0.98
CA GLY A 23 -6.20 -3.85 2.30
C GLY A 23 -4.78 -4.20 2.71
N PHE A 24 -4.09 -5.01 1.91
CA PHE A 24 -2.76 -5.50 2.22
C PHE A 24 -1.82 -4.37 2.65
N VAL A 25 -1.65 -3.33 1.82
CA VAL A 25 -0.75 -2.21 2.12
C VAL A 25 -1.19 -1.41 3.34
N THR A 26 -2.50 -1.20 3.53
CA THR A 26 -3.02 -0.50 4.71
C THR A 26 -2.64 -1.22 6.00
N TRP A 27 -2.83 -2.54 6.01
CA TRP A 27 -2.61 -3.37 7.20
C TRP A 27 -1.12 -3.66 7.46
N LEU A 28 -0.24 -3.54 6.45
CA LEU A 28 1.22 -3.64 6.65
C LEU A 28 1.73 -2.59 7.65
N ASN A 29 1.12 -1.40 7.70
CA ASN A 29 1.53 -0.35 8.63
C ASN A 29 1.57 -0.84 10.08
N GLY A 30 0.59 -1.64 10.49
CA GLY A 30 0.53 -2.17 11.85
C GLY A 30 1.71 -3.10 12.18
N THR A 31 2.15 -3.91 11.21
CA THR A 31 3.29 -4.83 11.36
C THR A 31 4.63 -4.11 11.19
N LEU A 32 4.65 -2.99 10.49
CA LEU A 32 5.85 -2.21 10.26
C LEU A 32 6.30 -1.45 11.51
N ILE A 33 5.38 -1.07 12.39
CA ILE A 33 5.69 -0.41 13.67
C ILE A 33 6.68 -1.23 14.52
N PRO A 34 6.37 -2.48 14.95
CA PRO A 34 7.30 -3.26 15.76
C PRO A 34 8.61 -3.56 15.02
N PHE A 35 8.57 -3.66 13.68
CA PHE A 35 9.78 -3.81 12.88
C PHE A 35 10.69 -2.57 12.98
N LEU A 36 10.16 -1.38 12.73
CA LEU A 36 10.93 -0.13 12.77
C LEU A 36 11.41 0.20 14.18
N LYS A 37 10.65 -0.16 15.22
CA LYS A 37 11.09 0.00 16.60
C LYS A 37 12.41 -0.72 16.87
N ILE A 38 12.59 -1.92 16.34
CA ILE A 38 13.83 -2.68 16.52
C ILE A 38 14.88 -2.23 15.49
N ALA A 39 14.53 -2.18 14.20
CA ALA A 39 15.48 -1.90 13.12
C ALA A 39 16.10 -0.50 13.19
N CYS A 40 15.34 0.51 13.62
CA CYS A 40 15.81 1.90 13.77
C CYS A 40 16.05 2.30 15.23
N GLU A 41 16.01 1.35 16.18
CA GLU A 41 16.21 1.60 17.61
C GLU A 41 15.35 2.74 18.16
N LEU A 42 14.05 2.73 17.85
CA LEU A 42 13.16 3.81 18.27
C LEU A 42 13.00 3.80 19.80
N GLU A 43 13.45 4.86 20.44
CA GLU A 43 13.54 4.95 21.91
C GLU A 43 12.17 5.07 22.59
N ASN A 44 11.19 5.68 21.92
CA ASN A 44 9.91 6.07 22.52
C ASN A 44 8.72 5.70 21.65
N ASP A 45 7.58 5.37 22.26
CA ASP A 45 6.32 5.08 21.55
C ASP A 45 5.78 6.28 20.75
N ILE A 46 6.15 7.50 21.12
CA ILE A 46 5.86 8.71 20.32
C ILE A 46 6.43 8.60 18.91
N GLN A 47 7.64 8.02 18.76
CA GLN A 47 8.24 7.84 17.45
C GLN A 47 7.47 6.82 16.62
N ALA A 48 6.96 5.75 17.26
CA ALA A 48 6.10 4.77 16.60
C ALA A 48 4.80 5.40 16.05
N PHE A 49 4.22 6.41 16.73
CA PHE A 49 3.06 7.14 16.21
C PHE A 49 3.38 7.94 14.93
N PHE A 50 4.63 8.33 14.69
CA PHE A 50 4.98 9.00 13.42
C PHE A 50 4.82 8.07 12.21
N VAL A 51 4.90 6.75 12.38
CA VAL A 51 4.66 5.77 11.30
C VAL A 51 3.23 5.87 10.80
N THR A 52 2.25 5.80 11.70
CA THR A 52 0.83 5.92 11.34
C THR A 52 0.50 7.34 10.91
N PHE A 53 1.05 8.34 11.59
CA PHE A 53 0.87 9.75 11.24
C PHE A 53 1.33 10.05 9.81
N ALA A 54 2.54 9.63 9.41
CA ALA A 54 3.04 9.86 8.06
C ALA A 54 2.15 9.22 7.00
N PHE A 55 1.67 8.00 7.25
CA PHE A 55 0.77 7.31 6.32
C PHE A 55 -0.60 7.99 6.21
N TYR A 56 -1.24 8.31 7.33
CA TYR A 56 -2.60 8.88 7.34
C TYR A 56 -2.63 10.38 7.01
N MET A 57 -1.56 11.14 7.26
CA MET A 57 -1.49 12.54 6.81
C MET A 57 -1.45 12.67 5.30
N ALA A 58 -0.88 11.67 4.60
CA ALA A 58 -0.96 11.63 3.14
C ALA A 58 -2.43 11.63 2.66
N TYR A 59 -3.32 10.91 3.35
CA TYR A 59 -4.75 10.91 3.03
C TYR A 59 -5.37 12.29 3.25
N PHE A 60 -5.07 12.91 4.39
CA PHE A 60 -5.61 14.22 4.73
C PHE A 60 -5.24 15.27 3.68
N PHE A 61 -3.97 15.35 3.29
CA PHE A 61 -3.51 16.36 2.33
C PHE A 61 -3.84 16.03 0.88
N LEU A 62 -3.87 14.74 0.51
CA LEU A 62 -3.96 14.34 -0.89
C LEU A 62 -5.35 13.87 -1.30
N ALA A 63 -6.33 13.77 -0.40
CA ALA A 63 -7.71 13.44 -0.79
C ALA A 63 -8.27 14.43 -1.84
N ILE A 64 -8.16 15.75 -1.60
CA ILE A 64 -8.65 16.78 -2.53
C ILE A 64 -7.81 16.83 -3.83
N PRO A 65 -6.46 16.90 -3.78
CA PRO A 65 -5.62 16.79 -4.97
C PRO A 65 -5.90 15.53 -5.81
N SER A 66 -6.18 14.41 -5.16
CA SER A 66 -6.53 13.15 -5.85
C SER A 66 -7.80 13.30 -6.67
N SER A 67 -8.84 13.94 -6.13
CA SER A 67 -10.07 14.21 -6.87
C SER A 67 -9.81 15.08 -8.10
N TYR A 68 -8.98 16.12 -7.99
CA TYR A 68 -8.62 16.97 -9.12
C TYR A 68 -7.80 16.22 -10.19
N LEU A 69 -6.86 15.37 -9.76
CA LEU A 69 -6.10 14.49 -10.65
C LEU A 69 -7.04 13.55 -11.42
N LEU A 70 -8.05 13.00 -10.75
CA LEU A 70 -9.02 12.09 -11.36
C LEU A 70 -9.92 12.80 -12.36
N LYS A 71 -10.37 14.03 -12.09
CA LYS A 71 -11.11 14.84 -13.07
C LYS A 71 -10.33 15.04 -14.37
N LYS A 72 -9.01 15.20 -14.29
CA LYS A 72 -8.15 15.39 -15.47
C LYS A 72 -7.75 14.10 -16.18
N THR A 73 -7.53 13.02 -15.43
CA THR A 73 -6.92 11.79 -15.96
C THR A 73 -7.93 10.66 -16.18
N GLY A 74 -9.12 10.78 -15.61
CA GLY A 74 -10.13 9.73 -15.56
C GLY A 74 -9.82 8.66 -14.51
N PHE A 75 -10.84 7.89 -14.11
CA PHE A 75 -10.72 6.86 -13.08
C PHE A 75 -9.67 5.79 -13.40
N LYS A 76 -9.65 5.30 -14.64
CA LYS A 76 -8.73 4.23 -15.06
C LYS A 76 -7.27 4.66 -14.92
N ASN A 77 -6.90 5.80 -15.49
CA ASN A 77 -5.52 6.28 -15.41
C ASN A 77 -5.18 6.75 -13.99
N GLY A 78 -6.14 7.32 -13.26
CA GLY A 78 -5.95 7.67 -11.85
C GLY A 78 -5.64 6.47 -10.96
N MET A 79 -6.33 5.34 -11.14
CA MET A 79 -5.99 4.09 -10.45
C MET A 79 -4.56 3.61 -10.79
N ALA A 80 -4.18 3.67 -12.07
CA ALA A 80 -2.82 3.31 -12.49
C ALA A 80 -1.76 4.25 -11.89
N TRP A 81 -2.04 5.56 -11.82
CA TRP A 81 -1.16 6.54 -11.15
C TRP A 81 -1.04 6.27 -9.65
N GLY A 82 -2.14 5.97 -8.96
CA GLY A 82 -2.11 5.59 -7.55
C GLY A 82 -1.18 4.42 -7.29
N LEU A 83 -1.32 3.34 -8.07
CA LEU A 83 -0.43 2.16 -7.99
C LEU A 83 1.04 2.49 -8.30
N ALA A 84 1.31 3.35 -9.29
CA ALA A 84 2.66 3.77 -9.62
C ALA A 84 3.31 4.58 -8.48
N VAL A 85 2.56 5.50 -7.86
CA VAL A 85 3.02 6.26 -6.69
C VAL A 85 3.28 5.32 -5.51
N MET A 86 2.39 4.35 -5.26
CA MET A 86 2.62 3.33 -4.23
C MET A 86 3.90 2.52 -4.50
N ALA A 87 4.16 2.14 -5.75
CA ALA A 87 5.37 1.41 -6.12
C ALA A 87 6.64 2.24 -5.85
N ILE A 88 6.62 3.55 -6.15
CA ILE A 88 7.72 4.47 -5.80
C ILE A 88 7.93 4.49 -4.29
N GLY A 89 6.85 4.62 -3.51
CA GLY A 89 6.93 4.56 -2.05
C GLY A 89 7.55 3.25 -1.56
N SER A 90 7.18 2.12 -2.17
CA SER A 90 7.79 0.82 -1.85
C SER A 90 9.27 0.75 -2.21
N LEU A 91 9.71 1.37 -3.31
CA LEU A 91 11.13 1.41 -3.68
C LEU A 91 11.96 2.30 -2.75
N VAL A 92 11.38 3.35 -2.16
CA VAL A 92 12.05 4.21 -1.16
C VAL A 92 12.41 3.44 0.11
N PHE A 93 11.74 2.33 0.42
CA PHE A 93 12.12 1.47 1.56
C PHE A 93 13.49 0.83 1.38
N ILE A 94 13.98 0.66 0.15
CA ILE A 94 15.28 0.07 -0.13
C ILE A 94 16.42 0.98 0.37
N PRO A 95 16.55 2.25 -0.07
CA PRO A 95 17.54 3.16 0.50
C PRO A 95 17.26 3.46 1.98
N ALA A 96 16.01 3.44 2.43
CA ALA A 96 15.69 3.61 3.85
C ALA A 96 16.27 2.48 4.73
N ALA A 97 16.16 1.22 4.28
CA ALA A 97 16.75 0.07 4.96
C ALA A 97 18.28 0.07 4.89
N ASN A 98 18.85 0.40 3.72
CA ASN A 98 20.31 0.47 3.56
C ASN A 98 20.95 1.55 4.45
N ALA A 99 20.29 2.70 4.59
CA ALA A 99 20.74 3.79 5.47
C ALA A 99 20.21 3.67 6.90
N ARG A 100 19.33 2.69 7.19
CA ARG A 100 18.59 2.54 8.46
C ARG A 100 17.96 3.86 8.94
N SER A 101 17.49 4.67 8.00
CA SER A 101 16.99 6.02 8.27
C SER A 101 15.49 6.02 8.51
N PHE A 102 15.09 6.30 9.75
CA PHE A 102 13.68 6.39 10.12
C PHE A 102 12.92 7.44 9.28
N SER A 103 13.52 8.61 9.05
CA SER A 103 12.91 9.66 8.22
C SER A 103 12.68 9.24 6.76
N LEU A 104 13.57 8.41 6.19
CA LEU A 104 13.36 7.85 4.85
C LEU A 104 12.23 6.82 4.84
N PHE A 105 12.10 5.99 5.88
CA PHE A 105 10.95 5.10 6.02
C PHE A 105 9.64 5.89 6.11
N LEU A 106 9.59 6.97 6.90
CA LEU A 106 8.42 7.84 6.97
C LEU A 106 8.08 8.48 5.62
N THR A 107 9.08 8.87 4.85
CA THR A 107 8.88 9.41 3.50
C THR A 107 8.30 8.34 2.56
N GLY A 108 8.84 7.11 2.60
CA GLY A 108 8.30 5.98 1.84
C GLY A 108 6.84 5.69 2.21
N LEU A 109 6.52 5.71 3.51
CA LEU A 109 5.16 5.53 4.03
C LEU A 109 4.21 6.63 3.57
N PHE A 110 4.65 7.89 3.62
CA PHE A 110 3.87 9.03 3.13
C PHE A 110 3.57 8.89 1.63
N ILE A 111 4.56 8.51 0.82
CA ILE A 111 4.39 8.27 -0.62
C ILE A 111 3.45 7.08 -0.88
N GLN A 112 3.57 5.99 -0.10
CA GLN A 112 2.61 4.88 -0.21
C GLN A 112 1.19 5.31 0.16
N GLY A 113 1.03 6.08 1.24
CA GLY A 113 -0.25 6.66 1.65
C GLY A 113 -0.83 7.58 0.59
N ALA A 114 0.01 8.37 -0.10
CA ALA A 114 -0.36 9.25 -1.19
C ALA A 114 -0.95 8.47 -2.38
N GLY A 115 -0.24 7.44 -2.84
CA GLY A 115 -0.72 6.60 -3.93
C GLY A 115 -2.00 5.85 -3.56
N LEU A 116 -2.13 5.46 -2.29
CA LEU A 116 -3.32 4.79 -1.78
C LEU A 116 -4.53 5.72 -1.68
N ALA A 117 -4.34 6.99 -1.28
CA ALA A 117 -5.38 8.00 -1.31
C ALA A 117 -5.91 8.21 -2.74
N ILE A 118 -5.02 8.35 -3.73
CA ILE A 118 -5.40 8.44 -5.15
C ILE A 118 -6.21 7.20 -5.56
N LEU A 119 -5.68 6.01 -5.25
CA LEU A 119 -6.28 4.74 -5.63
C LEU A 119 -7.68 4.57 -5.03
N GLN A 120 -7.89 4.95 -3.77
CA GLN A 120 -9.19 4.89 -3.12
C GLN A 120 -10.19 5.91 -3.65
N THR A 121 -9.77 7.17 -3.83
CA THR A 121 -10.63 8.22 -4.39
C THR A 121 -11.10 7.83 -5.79
N ALA A 122 -10.32 7.03 -6.53
CA ALA A 122 -10.73 6.46 -7.79
C ALA A 122 -11.62 5.21 -7.62
N SER A 123 -11.16 4.22 -6.87
CA SER A 123 -11.76 2.87 -6.84
C SER A 123 -13.10 2.82 -6.11
N ASN A 124 -13.27 3.63 -5.06
CA ASN A 124 -14.49 3.63 -4.24
C ASN A 124 -15.72 4.13 -5.01
N PRO A 125 -15.67 5.27 -5.72
CA PRO A 125 -16.76 5.64 -6.62
C PRO A 125 -16.88 4.64 -7.76
N TYR A 126 -15.78 4.21 -8.38
CA TYR A 126 -15.81 3.33 -9.55
C TYR A 126 -16.62 2.04 -9.36
N ILE A 127 -16.48 1.38 -8.20
CA ILE A 127 -17.22 0.13 -7.93
C ILE A 127 -18.73 0.32 -7.78
N SER A 128 -19.19 1.49 -7.32
CA SER A 128 -20.62 1.77 -7.17
C SER A 128 -21.29 1.96 -8.54
N ILE A 129 -20.59 2.57 -9.49
CA ILE A 129 -21.10 2.98 -10.81
C ILE A 129 -20.85 1.98 -11.95
N VAL A 130 -19.88 1.06 -11.84
CA VAL A 130 -19.51 0.12 -12.93
C VAL A 130 -20.58 -0.96 -13.25
N GLY A 131 -21.70 -0.99 -12.53
CA GLY A 131 -22.77 -1.97 -12.75
C GLY A 131 -24.12 -1.55 -12.18
N PRO A 132 -25.16 -2.38 -12.32
CA PRO A 132 -26.53 -2.04 -11.90
C PRO A 132 -26.58 -1.62 -10.43
N ILE A 133 -27.36 -0.58 -10.13
CA ILE A 133 -27.42 0.04 -8.80
C ILE A 133 -27.97 -0.95 -7.75
N GLU A 134 -28.87 -1.84 -8.17
CA GLU A 134 -29.50 -2.88 -7.34
C GLU A 134 -28.47 -3.90 -6.81
N SER A 135 -27.33 -4.04 -7.50
CA SER A 135 -26.24 -4.94 -7.10
C SER A 135 -25.01 -4.21 -6.55
N ALA A 136 -25.07 -2.88 -6.39
CA ALA A 136 -23.96 -2.07 -5.89
C ALA A 136 -23.54 -2.50 -4.47
N ALA A 137 -24.51 -2.70 -3.57
CA ALA A 137 -24.26 -3.18 -2.22
C ALA A 137 -23.49 -4.51 -2.22
N LYS A 138 -23.91 -5.49 -3.05
CA LYS A 138 -23.23 -6.78 -3.18
C LYS A 138 -21.79 -6.62 -3.66
N ARG A 139 -21.53 -5.76 -4.65
CA ARG A 139 -20.17 -5.49 -5.15
C ARG A 139 -19.29 -4.90 -4.05
N ILE A 140 -19.78 -3.88 -3.35
CA ILE A 140 -19.07 -3.23 -2.25
C ILE A 140 -18.76 -4.24 -1.13
N SER A 141 -19.71 -5.12 -0.78
CA SER A 141 -19.47 -6.17 0.22
C SER A 141 -18.37 -7.15 -0.20
N ILE A 142 -18.36 -7.59 -1.47
CA ILE A 142 -17.29 -8.46 -2.00
C ILE A 142 -15.93 -7.75 -1.89
N MET A 143 -15.87 -6.47 -2.27
CA MET A 143 -14.65 -5.68 -2.16
C MET A 143 -14.18 -5.55 -0.70
N GLY A 144 -15.12 -5.34 0.23
CA GLY A 144 -14.83 -5.31 1.67
C GLY A 144 -14.25 -6.64 2.18
N ILE A 145 -14.79 -7.78 1.73
CA ILE A 145 -14.25 -9.10 2.06
C ILE A 145 -12.83 -9.25 1.53
N CYS A 146 -12.57 -8.91 0.26
CA CYS A 146 -11.22 -8.93 -0.31
C CYS A 146 -10.22 -8.10 0.52
N ASN A 147 -10.63 -6.91 0.96
CA ASN A 147 -9.82 -6.06 1.82
C ASN A 147 -9.55 -6.71 3.19
N LYS A 148 -10.57 -7.26 3.86
CA LYS A 148 -10.40 -7.89 5.18
C LYS A 148 -9.52 -9.15 5.11
N VAL A 149 -9.67 -9.97 4.06
CA VAL A 149 -8.79 -11.11 3.81
C VAL A 149 -7.34 -10.64 3.65
N ALA A 150 -7.12 -9.59 2.86
CA ALA A 150 -5.80 -9.00 2.72
C ALA A 150 -5.24 -8.47 4.05
N GLY A 151 -6.10 -7.89 4.90
CA GLY A 151 -5.74 -7.41 6.22
C GLY A 151 -5.33 -8.50 7.21
N ILE A 152 -5.87 -9.72 7.06
CA ILE A 152 -5.43 -10.88 7.83
C ILE A 152 -4.08 -11.40 7.29
N LEU A 153 -3.96 -11.51 5.96
CA LEU A 153 -2.76 -12.07 5.33
C LEU A 153 -1.54 -11.15 5.46
N SER A 154 -1.72 -9.84 5.42
CA SER A 154 -0.62 -8.86 5.43
C SER A 154 0.28 -9.00 6.66
N PRO A 155 -0.24 -8.93 7.91
CA PRO A 155 0.57 -9.12 9.10
C PRO A 155 1.21 -10.50 9.20
N ILE A 156 0.53 -11.54 8.72
CA ILE A 156 1.06 -12.92 8.73
C ILE A 156 2.27 -13.01 7.79
N VAL A 157 2.14 -12.53 6.56
CA VAL A 157 3.21 -12.58 5.55
C VAL A 157 4.37 -11.70 5.96
N LEU A 158 4.13 -10.42 6.28
CA LEU A 158 5.23 -9.52 6.64
C LEU A 158 5.85 -9.88 7.99
N GLY A 159 5.05 -10.28 8.98
CA GLY A 159 5.55 -10.74 10.28
C GLY A 159 6.46 -11.97 10.13
N ALA A 160 6.06 -12.94 9.31
CA ALA A 160 6.87 -14.13 9.05
C ALA A 160 8.16 -13.85 8.26
N LEU A 161 8.18 -12.81 7.42
CA LEU A 161 9.36 -12.48 6.61
C LEU A 161 10.32 -11.53 7.33
N VAL A 162 9.78 -10.58 8.11
CA VAL A 162 10.53 -9.44 8.63
C VAL A 162 10.75 -9.54 10.14
N LEU A 163 9.78 -10.05 10.90
CA LEU A 163 9.85 -10.19 12.36
C LEU A 163 10.29 -11.59 12.82
N LYS A 164 10.58 -12.51 11.90
CA LYS A 164 11.08 -13.84 12.25
C LYS A 164 12.33 -13.73 13.10
N ASN A 165 12.35 -14.41 14.24
CA ASN A 165 13.45 -14.39 15.23
C ASN A 165 13.77 -12.98 15.80
N SER A 166 12.86 -12.00 15.69
CA SER A 166 13.12 -10.65 16.21
C SER A 166 13.26 -10.63 17.74
N GLY A 167 12.57 -11.52 18.45
CA GLY A 167 12.72 -11.66 19.91
C GLY A 167 14.12 -12.11 20.33
N GLU A 168 14.66 -13.11 19.63
CA GLU A 168 16.04 -13.58 19.84
C GLU A 168 17.06 -12.49 19.49
N LEU A 169 16.82 -11.77 18.40
CA LEU A 169 17.66 -10.65 17.97
C LEU A 169 17.67 -9.52 19.00
N THR A 170 16.53 -9.20 19.62
CA THR A 170 16.46 -8.24 20.73
C THR A 170 17.28 -8.70 21.95
N THR A 171 17.24 -9.98 22.30
CA THR A 171 18.07 -10.52 23.39
C THR A 171 19.56 -10.44 23.07
N GLN A 172 19.96 -10.76 21.82
CA GLN A 172 21.35 -10.63 21.38
C GLN A 172 21.81 -9.16 21.36
N LEU A 173 20.95 -8.24 20.93
CA LEU A 173 21.22 -6.80 20.96
C LEU A 173 21.43 -6.28 22.38
N ALA A 174 20.69 -6.78 23.36
CA ALA A 174 20.84 -6.39 24.77
C ALA A 174 22.13 -6.96 25.41
N ALA A 175 22.58 -8.14 24.96
CA ALA A 175 23.80 -8.78 25.45
C ALA A 175 25.07 -8.26 24.75
N THR A 176 24.94 -7.65 23.57
CA THR A 176 26.07 -7.17 22.76
C THR A 176 26.48 -5.76 23.17
N THR A 177 27.67 -5.61 23.74
CA THR A 177 28.27 -4.31 24.07
C THR A 177 29.13 -3.72 22.95
N ASP A 178 29.55 -4.53 21.98
CA ASP A 178 30.31 -4.08 20.82
C ASP A 178 29.41 -3.37 19.79
N ALA A 179 29.70 -2.10 19.53
CA ALA A 179 28.94 -1.26 18.61
C ALA A 179 28.98 -1.78 17.16
N THR A 180 30.06 -2.45 16.75
CA THR A 180 30.20 -2.98 15.39
C THR A 180 29.24 -4.14 15.15
N THR A 181 29.25 -5.11 16.06
CA THR A 181 28.36 -6.27 16.04
C THR A 181 26.89 -5.86 16.16
N LYS A 182 26.59 -4.90 17.04
CA LYS A 182 25.24 -4.35 17.21
C LYS A 182 24.72 -3.73 15.90
N ASN A 183 25.53 -2.90 15.23
CA ASN A 183 25.15 -2.30 13.96
C ASN A 183 24.94 -3.36 12.85
N ALA A 184 25.74 -4.43 12.84
CA ALA A 184 25.57 -5.51 11.86
C ALA A 184 24.23 -6.25 12.04
N LEU A 185 23.85 -6.56 13.28
CA LEU A 185 22.56 -7.21 13.60
C LEU A 185 21.36 -6.33 13.21
N LEU A 186 21.43 -5.03 13.51
CA LEU A 186 20.39 -4.06 13.13
C LEU A 186 20.29 -3.90 11.61
N GLN A 187 21.43 -3.90 10.93
CA GLN A 187 21.46 -3.82 9.47
C GLN A 187 20.87 -5.08 8.83
N GLU A 188 21.19 -6.26 9.38
CA GLU A 188 20.57 -7.51 8.95
C GLU A 188 19.05 -7.44 9.12
N MET A 189 18.58 -6.98 10.29
CA MET A 189 17.15 -6.80 10.51
C MET A 189 16.53 -5.82 9.52
N ALA A 190 17.11 -4.64 9.33
CA ALA A 190 16.63 -3.63 8.38
C ALA A 190 16.55 -4.20 6.96
N SER A 191 17.53 -5.00 6.53
CA SER A 191 17.58 -5.58 5.18
C SER A 191 16.43 -6.54 4.87
N ARG A 192 15.79 -7.14 5.90
CA ARG A 192 14.69 -8.11 5.73
C ARG A 192 13.46 -7.50 5.05
N VAL A 193 13.30 -6.17 5.13
CA VAL A 193 12.19 -5.46 4.50
C VAL A 193 12.40 -5.26 2.99
N ILE A 194 13.64 -5.36 2.49
CA ILE A 194 13.99 -5.04 1.11
C ILE A 194 13.28 -5.99 0.13
N ASN A 195 13.46 -7.31 0.30
CA ASN A 195 12.88 -8.29 -0.62
C ASN A 195 11.34 -8.24 -0.68
N PRO A 196 10.60 -8.22 0.46
CA PRO A 196 9.16 -8.04 0.45
C PRO A 196 8.70 -6.78 -0.29
N TYR A 197 9.40 -5.66 -0.13
CA TYR A 197 9.04 -4.39 -0.74
C TYR A 197 9.43 -4.29 -2.23
N ILE A 198 10.49 -4.98 -2.67
CA ILE A 198 10.79 -5.16 -4.10
C ILE A 198 9.66 -5.96 -4.76
N VAL A 199 9.26 -7.09 -4.16
CA VAL A 199 8.14 -7.90 -4.67
C VAL A 199 6.86 -7.08 -4.73
N MET A 200 6.57 -6.30 -3.69
CA MET A 200 5.45 -5.37 -3.67
C MET A 200 5.51 -4.36 -4.82
N ALA A 201 6.65 -3.70 -5.02
CA ALA A 201 6.83 -2.73 -6.09
C ALA A 201 6.59 -3.36 -7.47
N VAL A 202 7.11 -4.56 -7.71
CA VAL A 202 6.89 -5.30 -8.96
C VAL A 202 5.40 -5.60 -9.16
N ILE A 203 4.71 -6.12 -8.13
CA ILE A 203 3.27 -6.41 -8.20
C ILE A 203 2.48 -5.14 -8.50
N LEU A 204 2.77 -4.03 -7.81
CA LEU A 204 2.10 -2.75 -8.00
C LEU A 204 2.30 -2.21 -9.42
N VAL A 205 3.51 -2.29 -9.96
CA VAL A 205 3.81 -1.88 -11.35
C VAL A 205 3.07 -2.76 -12.35
N LEU A 206 3.07 -4.08 -12.16
CA LEU A 206 2.34 -4.99 -13.04
C LEU A 206 0.85 -4.70 -13.03
N LEU A 207 0.26 -4.44 -11.86
CA LEU A 207 -1.14 -4.05 -11.74
C LEU A 207 -1.41 -2.69 -12.38
N ALA A 208 -0.51 -1.72 -12.23
CA ALA A 208 -0.65 -0.40 -12.88
C ALA A 208 -0.68 -0.54 -14.41
N LEU A 209 0.22 -1.36 -14.97
CA LEU A 209 0.26 -1.66 -16.40
C LEU A 209 -0.98 -2.44 -16.86
N MET A 210 -1.46 -3.39 -16.05
CA MET A 210 -2.67 -4.17 -16.33
C MET A 210 -3.91 -3.26 -16.38
N ILE A 211 -4.08 -2.36 -15.41
CA ILE A 211 -5.19 -1.39 -15.38
C ILE A 211 -5.13 -0.45 -16.56
N ARG A 212 -3.95 0.09 -16.86
CA ARG A 212 -3.77 0.98 -18.01
C ARG A 212 -4.17 0.31 -19.34
N LYS A 213 -3.87 -0.99 -19.50
CA LYS A 213 -4.25 -1.79 -20.68
C LYS A 213 -5.67 -2.36 -20.63
N SER A 214 -6.33 -2.31 -19.47
CA SER A 214 -7.66 -2.89 -19.29
C SER A 214 -8.74 -2.07 -20.00
N SER A 215 -9.80 -2.76 -20.44
CA SER A 215 -10.98 -2.17 -21.05
C SER A 215 -11.98 -1.64 -20.00
N LEU A 216 -11.48 -1.13 -18.86
CA LEU A 216 -12.31 -0.49 -17.84
C LEU A 216 -13.02 0.72 -18.47
N PRO A 217 -14.37 0.78 -18.43
CA PRO A 217 -15.10 1.96 -18.87
C PRO A 217 -14.61 3.20 -18.14
N GLU A 218 -14.35 4.28 -18.88
CA GLU A 218 -14.22 5.59 -18.26
C GLU A 218 -15.60 6.09 -17.88
N ILE A 219 -15.66 6.77 -16.74
CA ILE A 219 -16.92 7.24 -16.17
C ILE A 219 -16.75 8.73 -15.96
N ASP A 220 -17.57 9.50 -16.66
CA ASP A 220 -17.52 10.96 -16.60
C ASP A 220 -17.91 11.42 -15.20
N MET A 221 -17.02 12.17 -14.57
CA MET A 221 -17.24 12.75 -13.24
C MET A 221 -18.23 13.93 -13.26
N ASP A 222 -18.53 14.47 -14.45
CA ASP A 222 -19.34 15.67 -14.64
C ASP A 222 -20.79 15.36 -15.10
N GLY A 223 -21.22 14.10 -14.98
CA GLY A 223 -22.59 13.68 -15.27
C GLY A 223 -23.60 14.08 -14.19
N GLU A 224 -23.76 15.38 -13.96
CA GLU A 224 -25.07 15.94 -13.60
C GLU A 224 -25.79 16.33 -14.90
N GLU A 225 -26.41 15.37 -15.58
CA GLU A 225 -27.66 15.53 -16.35
C GLU A 225 -28.45 14.20 -16.32
#